data_AF-A0AAU0S948-F1
#
_entry.id   AF-A0AAU0S948-F1
#
_cell.length_a   1.000
_cell.length_b   1.000
_cell.length_c   1.000
_cell.angle_alpha   90.00
_cell.angle_beta   90.00
_cell.angle_gamma   90.00
#
_symmetry.space_group_name_H-M   'P 1'
#
loop_
_entity.id
_entity.type
_entity.pdbx_description
1 polymer ?
#
loop_
_entity_poly.entity_id
_entity_poly.type
_entity_poly.pdbx_seq_one_letter_code
_entity_poly.pdbx_strand_id
1 'polypeptide(L)'
;MSTGVACIAQELLDIWQRLSSQHVALATGCACGIGGVTLRLQDFEQDIADYLLAQAQRAQRSDVSTFLRRHGVDADGAAWHLGILLAALMDTGVTMCLDPDVAEFILSRLGKTLRSFAKLHG
;
A
#
# COMPACT_ATOMS: atom_id res chain seq x y z
N MET A 1 2.03 5.85 -24.21
CA MET A 1 2.97 6.36 -23.19
C MET A 1 2.21 6.35 -21.89
N SER A 2 2.44 5.34 -21.03
CA SER A 2 1.69 5.19 -19.79
C SER A 2 2.00 6.37 -18.87
N THR A 3 0.95 7.04 -18.39
CA THR A 3 0.97 8.18 -17.48
C THR A 3 1.85 7.88 -16.27
N GLY A 4 2.66 8.85 -15.80
CA GLY A 4 3.66 8.61 -14.74
C GLY A 4 3.11 7.92 -13.48
N VAL A 5 1.85 8.20 -13.13
CA VAL A 5 1.10 7.55 -12.04
C VAL A 5 1.03 6.02 -12.23
N ALA A 6 0.64 5.54 -13.41
CA ALA A 6 0.50 4.12 -13.68
C ALA A 6 1.85 3.38 -13.64
N CYS A 7 2.92 4.03 -14.11
CA CYS A 7 4.27 3.47 -14.04
C CYS A 7 4.73 3.28 -12.58
N ILE A 8 4.54 4.30 -11.74
CA ILE A 8 4.90 4.21 -10.32
C ILE A 8 4.00 3.19 -9.60
N ALA A 9 2.69 3.19 -9.87
CA ALA A 9 1.77 2.23 -9.29
C ALA A 9 2.14 0.78 -9.64
N GLN A 10 2.52 0.51 -10.89
CA GLN A 10 3.01 -0.81 -11.32
C GLN A 10 4.28 -1.21 -10.57
N GLU A 11 5.26 -0.30 -10.44
CA GLU A 11 6.49 -0.59 -9.70
C GLU A 11 6.19 -0.94 -8.23
N LEU A 12 5.29 -0.20 -7.59
CA LEU A 12 4.88 -0.46 -6.21
C LEU A 12 4.10 -1.78 -6.08
N LEU A 13 3.31 -2.14 -7.08
CA LEU A 13 2.60 -3.42 -7.12
C LEU A 13 3.58 -4.58 -7.21
N ASP A 14 4.61 -4.47 -8.05
CA ASP A 14 5.65 -5.50 -8.18
C ASP A 14 6.41 -5.68 -6.86
N ILE A 15 6.75 -4.57 -6.17
CA ILE A 15 7.36 -4.63 -4.84
C ILE A 15 6.43 -5.33 -3.85
N TRP A 16 5.14 -4.94 -3.82
CA TRP A 16 4.15 -5.53 -2.93
C TRP A 16 3.94 -7.02 -3.17
N GLN A 17 3.82 -7.46 -4.43
CA GLN A 17 3.66 -8.87 -4.79
C GLN A 17 4.87 -9.70 -4.37
N ARG A 18 6.08 -9.17 -4.55
CA ARG A 18 7.31 -9.84 -4.10
C ARG A 18 7.36 -9.96 -2.58
N LEU A 19 7.05 -8.89 -1.86
CA LEU A 19 7.06 -8.92 -0.39
C LEU A 19 5.94 -9.82 0.16
N SER A 20 4.73 -9.75 -0.39
CA SER A 20 3.57 -10.50 0.11
C SER A 20 3.61 -11.99 -0.20
N SER A 21 4.35 -12.39 -1.24
CA SER A 21 4.65 -13.79 -1.56
C SER A 21 5.81 -14.36 -0.75
N GLN A 22 6.73 -13.51 -0.28
CA GLN A 22 7.77 -13.90 0.66
C GLN A 22 7.16 -14.05 2.05
N HIS A 23 7.13 -15.28 2.58
CA HIS A 23 6.83 -15.49 3.98
C HIS A 23 7.90 -14.77 4.78
N VAL A 24 7.60 -13.58 5.33
CA VAL A 24 8.50 -12.90 6.25
C VAL A 24 8.51 -13.70 7.54
N ALA A 25 9.36 -14.72 7.59
CA ALA A 25 9.81 -15.26 8.85
C ALA A 25 10.55 -14.11 9.56
N LEU A 26 9.90 -13.45 10.51
CA LEU A 26 10.60 -12.71 11.57
C LEU A 26 11.40 -13.73 12.39
N ALA A 27 12.50 -14.20 11.82
CA ALA A 27 13.41 -15.19 12.40
C ALA A 27 14.85 -14.70 12.29
N THR A 28 15.09 -13.44 12.66
CA THR A 28 16.34 -13.07 13.33
C THR A 28 16.03 -13.00 14.82
N GLY A 29 16.42 -14.08 15.51
CA GLY A 29 16.11 -14.31 16.90
C GLY A 29 16.64 -13.20 17.81
N CYS A 30 15.77 -12.69 18.68
CA CYS A 30 16.23 -12.34 20.01
C CYS A 30 16.50 -13.66 20.75
N ALA A 31 17.69 -13.80 21.33
CA ALA A 31 18.14 -14.96 22.12
C ALA A 31 17.32 -15.19 23.42
N CYS A 32 16.28 -14.39 23.65
CA CYS A 32 15.33 -14.54 24.74
C CYS A 32 14.11 -15.26 24.17
N GLY A 33 14.16 -16.59 24.11
CA GLY A 33 13.07 -17.39 23.53
C GLY A 33 11.71 -17.06 24.15
N ILE A 34 10.73 -16.74 23.30
CA ILE A 34 9.28 -16.95 23.44
C ILE A 34 8.64 -16.53 22.10
N GLY A 35 8.00 -17.49 21.41
CA GLY A 35 6.94 -17.27 20.40
C GLY A 35 7.27 -16.47 19.14
N GLY A 36 7.82 -17.12 18.11
CA GLY A 36 7.89 -16.54 16.77
C GLY A 36 6.50 -16.45 16.13
N VAL A 37 5.84 -15.29 16.24
CA VAL A 37 4.64 -14.99 15.45
C VAL A 37 5.08 -14.89 14.00
N THR A 38 4.64 -15.85 13.17
CA THR A 38 4.77 -15.73 11.71
C THR A 38 3.74 -14.71 11.24
N LEU A 39 4.09 -13.42 11.27
CA LEU A 39 3.25 -12.36 10.70
C LEU A 39 3.25 -12.53 9.18
N ARG A 40 2.06 -12.68 8.58
CA ARG A 40 1.96 -12.65 7.12
C ARG A 40 2.04 -11.20 6.70
N LEU A 41 2.71 -10.93 5.59
CA LEU A 41 2.78 -9.55 5.12
C LEU A 41 1.40 -8.96 4.78
N GLN A 42 0.44 -9.83 4.46
CA GLN A 42 -0.97 -9.52 4.23
C GLN A 42 -1.62 -8.85 5.47
N ASP A 43 -1.15 -9.17 6.68
CA ASP A 43 -1.64 -8.56 7.92
C ASP A 43 -1.26 -7.06 8.00
N PHE A 44 -0.26 -6.61 7.24
CA PHE A 44 0.13 -5.19 7.16
C PHE A 44 -0.68 -4.39 6.15
N GLU A 45 -1.57 -4.98 5.33
CA GLU A 45 -2.43 -4.19 4.43
C GLU A 45 -3.29 -3.20 5.23
N GLN A 46 -3.82 -3.67 6.35
CA GLN A 46 -4.56 -2.84 7.31
C GLN A 46 -3.68 -1.73 7.88
N ASP A 47 -2.49 -2.05 8.39
CA ASP A 47 -1.57 -1.06 8.99
C ASP A 47 -1.12 0.01 7.97
N ILE A 48 -0.86 -0.39 6.73
CA ILE A 48 -0.47 0.52 5.66
C ILE A 48 -1.65 1.41 5.27
N ALA A 49 -2.86 0.86 5.17
CA ALA A 49 -4.06 1.64 4.90
C ALA A 49 -4.36 2.64 6.03
N ASP A 50 -4.29 2.20 7.28
CA ASP A 50 -4.49 3.06 8.46
C ASP A 50 -3.44 4.16 8.54
N TYR A 51 -2.18 3.86 8.21
CA TYR A 51 -1.14 4.87 8.05
C TYR A 51 -1.51 5.91 6.99
N LEU A 52 -1.92 5.49 5.78
CA LEU A 52 -2.29 6.41 4.70
C LEU A 52 -3.50 7.28 5.07
N LEU A 53 -4.52 6.68 5.70
CA LEU A 53 -5.70 7.39 6.21
C LEU A 53 -5.32 8.41 7.28
N ALA A 54 -4.47 8.04 8.23
CA ALA A 54 -3.98 8.95 9.26
C ALA A 54 -3.19 10.12 8.66
N GLN A 55 -2.35 9.86 7.63
CA GLN A 55 -1.66 10.92 6.91
C GLN A 55 -2.63 11.86 6.18
N ALA A 56 -3.65 11.31 5.52
CA ALA A 56 -4.67 12.10 4.84
C ALA A 56 -5.46 12.97 5.82
N GLN A 57 -5.84 12.42 6.98
CA GLN A 57 -6.52 13.17 8.04
C GLN A 57 -5.66 14.31 8.57
N ARG A 58 -4.38 14.07 8.87
CA ARG A 58 -3.43 15.11 9.33
C ARG A 58 -3.25 16.24 8.31
N ALA A 59 -3.26 15.89 7.02
CA ALA A 59 -3.19 16.85 5.93
C ALA A 59 -4.55 17.48 5.58
N GLN A 60 -5.63 17.12 6.29
CA GLN A 60 -7.01 17.54 6.01
C GLN A 60 -7.46 17.25 4.57
N ARG A 61 -6.97 16.14 4.00
CA ARG A 61 -7.25 15.67 2.63
C ARG A 61 -8.36 14.62 2.63
N SER A 62 -9.61 15.08 2.67
CA SER A 62 -10.80 14.21 2.61
C SER A 62 -10.97 13.53 1.26
N ASP A 63 -10.49 14.17 0.19
CA ASP A 63 -10.39 13.64 -1.18
C ASP A 63 -9.54 12.36 -1.23
N VAL A 64 -8.35 12.39 -0.63
CA VAL A 64 -7.48 11.20 -0.53
C VAL A 64 -8.14 10.10 0.28
N SER A 65 -8.72 10.43 1.43
CA SER A 65 -9.41 9.46 2.29
C SER A 65 -10.59 8.80 1.57
N THR A 66 -11.34 9.58 0.79
CA THR A 66 -12.46 9.10 -0.03
C THR A 66 -11.97 8.17 -1.13
N PHE A 67 -10.90 8.54 -1.82
CA PHE A 67 -10.31 7.70 -2.87
C PHE A 67 -9.83 6.36 -2.31
N LEU A 68 -9.08 6.38 -1.21
CA LEU A 68 -8.59 5.17 -0.53
C LEU A 68 -9.76 4.24 -0.18
N ARG A 69 -10.81 4.75 0.46
CA ARG A 69 -11.98 3.93 0.85
C ARG A 69 -12.79 3.42 -0.34
N ARG A 70 -12.76 4.12 -1.47
CA ARG A 70 -13.49 3.72 -2.67
C ARG A 70 -12.76 2.62 -3.47
N HIS A 71 -11.43 2.65 -3.46
CA HIS A 71 -10.61 1.83 -4.36
C HIS A 71 -9.64 0.89 -3.65
N GLY A 72 -9.52 0.96 -2.32
CA GLY A 72 -8.59 0.15 -1.54
C GLY A 72 -9.24 -0.92 -0.67
N VAL A 73 -10.55 -1.04 -0.66
CA VAL A 73 -11.28 -2.09 0.08
C VAL A 73 -11.96 -3.05 -0.89
N ASP A 74 -12.29 -4.26 -0.40
CA ASP A 74 -13.12 -5.21 -1.14
C ASP A 74 -14.55 -4.69 -1.40
N ALA A 75 -15.34 -5.45 -2.17
CA ALA A 75 -16.70 -5.07 -2.53
C ALA A 75 -17.63 -4.91 -1.31
N ASP A 76 -17.33 -5.60 -0.21
CA ASP A 76 -18.10 -5.57 1.04
C ASP A 76 -17.60 -4.48 2.00
N GLY A 77 -16.48 -3.82 1.68
CA GLY A 77 -15.82 -2.81 2.51
C GLY A 77 -15.16 -3.38 3.78
N ALA A 78 -14.94 -4.69 3.84
CA ALA A 78 -14.55 -5.40 5.05
C ALA A 78 -13.02 -5.47 5.23
N ALA A 79 -12.27 -5.61 4.13
CA ALA A 79 -10.81 -5.74 4.17
C ALA A 79 -10.12 -4.76 3.20
N TRP A 80 -8.93 -4.29 3.59
CA TRP A 80 -8.06 -3.49 2.73
C TRP A 80 -7.20 -4.39 1.84
N HIS A 81 -7.06 -3.99 0.58
CA HIS A 81 -6.26 -4.67 -0.43
C HIS A 81 -5.43 -3.67 -1.22
N LEU A 82 -4.12 -3.66 -0.98
CA LEU A 82 -3.20 -2.76 -1.68
C LEU A 82 -3.11 -3.09 -3.17
N GLY A 83 -3.28 -4.36 -3.54
CA GLY A 83 -3.33 -4.78 -4.93
C GLY A 83 -4.47 -4.12 -5.71
N ILE A 84 -5.67 -4.01 -5.11
CA ILE A 84 -6.84 -3.36 -5.74
C ILE A 84 -6.60 -1.84 -5.84
N LEU A 85 -6.06 -1.23 -4.79
CA LEU A 85 -5.73 0.20 -4.79
C LEU A 85 -4.74 0.57 -5.90
N LEU A 86 -3.66 -0.21 -6.03
CA LEU A 86 -2.64 0.01 -7.04
C LEU A 86 -3.17 -0.27 -8.45
N ALA A 87 -4.03 -1.28 -8.62
CA ALA A 87 -4.73 -1.52 -9.88
C ALA A 87 -5.62 -0.34 -10.29
N ALA A 88 -6.35 0.26 -9.34
CA ALA A 88 -7.15 1.46 -9.60
C ALA A 88 -6.30 2.67 -10.01
N LEU A 89 -5.08 2.81 -9.48
CA LEU A 89 -4.12 3.84 -9.87
C LEU A 89 -3.45 3.58 -11.24
N MET A 90 -3.60 2.38 -11.81
CA MET A 90 -3.15 2.05 -13.17
C MET A 90 -4.29 2.15 -14.19
N ASP A 91 -5.55 2.10 -13.73
CA ASP A 91 -6.72 2.21 -14.58
C ASP A 91 -6.82 3.64 -15.17
N THR A 92 -6.75 3.74 -16.49
CA THR A 92 -6.82 5.02 -17.21
C THR A 92 -8.16 5.73 -16.99
N GLY A 93 -9.27 4.99 -16.88
CA GLY A 93 -10.58 5.56 -16.62
C GLY A 93 -10.70 6.17 -15.22
N VAL A 94 -10.06 5.56 -14.22
CA VAL A 94 -9.98 6.11 -12.86
C VAL A 94 -9.02 7.29 -12.82
N THR A 95 -7.82 7.14 -13.36
CA THR A 95 -6.76 8.16 -13.28
C THR A 95 -7.02 9.41 -14.11
N MET A 96 -7.77 9.31 -15.22
CA MET A 96 -8.14 10.48 -16.03
C MET A 96 -9.01 11.47 -15.25
N CYS A 97 -9.79 11.00 -14.29
CA CYS A 97 -10.64 11.82 -13.43
C CYS A 97 -10.05 12.07 -12.04
N LEU A 98 -8.88 11.49 -11.74
CA LEU A 98 -8.22 11.61 -10.45
C LEU A 98 -7.43 12.92 -10.39
N ASP A 99 -7.60 13.65 -9.30
CA ASP A 99 -6.74 14.79 -9.00
C ASP A 99 -5.26 14.33 -8.91
N PRO A 100 -4.34 14.92 -9.69
CA PRO A 100 -2.92 14.59 -9.64
C PRO A 100 -2.32 14.68 -8.23
N ASP A 101 -2.79 15.60 -7.39
CA ASP A 101 -2.32 15.76 -6.02
C ASP A 101 -2.73 14.59 -5.12
N VAL A 102 -3.88 13.95 -5.41
CA VAL A 102 -4.31 12.73 -4.70
C VAL A 102 -3.39 11.56 -5.08
N ALA A 103 -3.13 11.39 -6.37
CA ALA A 103 -2.22 10.35 -6.86
C ALA A 103 -0.81 10.51 -6.27
N GLU A 104 -0.26 11.72 -6.33
CA GLU A 104 1.06 12.04 -5.78
C GLU A 104 1.10 11.83 -4.26
N PHE A 105 0.04 12.23 -3.53
CA PHE A 105 -0.03 12.03 -2.08
C PHE A 105 0.08 10.56 -1.70
N ILE A 106 -0.66 9.70 -2.39
CA ILE A 106 -0.71 8.25 -2.13
C ILE A 106 0.61 7.61 -2.55
N LEU A 107 1.04 7.82 -3.80
CA LEU A 107 2.22 7.17 -4.36
C LEU A 107 3.52 7.56 -3.66
N SER A 108 3.69 8.83 -3.29
CA SER A 108 4.90 9.29 -2.57
C SER A 108 5.04 8.64 -1.19
N ARG A 109 3.93 8.42 -0.47
CA ARG A 109 3.91 7.83 0.87
C ARG A 109 4.00 6.32 0.83
N LEU A 110 3.16 5.69 0.02
CA LEU A 110 3.18 4.25 -0.18
C LEU A 110 4.52 3.79 -0.75
N GLY A 111 5.09 4.57 -1.68
CA GLY A 111 6.40 4.29 -2.25
C GLY A 111 7.53 4.35 -1.23
N LYS A 112 7.52 5.30 -0.29
CA LYS A 112 8.49 5.33 0.82
C LYS A 112 8.34 4.10 1.71
N THR A 113 7.10 3.75 2.09
CA THR A 113 6.81 2.60 2.96
C THR A 113 7.26 1.29 2.32
N LEU A 114 6.78 0.96 1.12
CA LEU A 114 7.07 -0.31 0.46
C LEU A 114 8.55 -0.48 0.10
N ARG A 115 9.21 0.57 -0.38
CA ARG A 115 10.66 0.51 -0.67
C ARG A 115 11.48 0.36 0.61
N SER A 116 11.04 0.95 1.72
CA SER A 116 11.70 0.75 3.02
C SER A 116 11.59 -0.70 3.48
N PHE A 117 10.40 -1.30 3.39
CA PHE A 117 10.22 -2.72 3.69
C PHE A 117 11.09 -3.60 2.78
N ALA A 118 11.10 -3.33 1.47
CA ALA A 118 11.92 -4.08 0.53
C ALA A 118 13.42 -4.03 0.84
N LYS A 119 13.94 -2.90 1.34
CA LYS A 119 15.35 -2.80 1.76
C LYS A 119 15.68 -3.58 3.03
N LEU A 120 14.71 -3.79 3.91
CA LEU A 120 14.92 -4.49 5.19
C LEU A 120 14.77 -6.01 5.07
N HIS A 121 14.08 -6.49 4.03
CA HIS A 121 13.72 -7.90 3.85
C HIS A 121 14.17 -8.53 2.51
N GLY A 122 14.73 -7.74 1.59
CA GLY A 122 15.32 -8.21 0.32
C GLY A 122 16.83 -8.32 0.38
#